data_AF-A0A2A8D077-F1
#
_entry.id   AF-A0A2A8D077-F1
#
_cell.length_a   1.000
_cell.length_b   1.000
_cell.length_c   1.000
_cell.angle_alpha   90.00
_cell.angle_beta   90.00
_cell.angle_gamma   90.00
#
_symmetry.space_group_name_H-M   'P 1'
#
loop_
_entity.id
_entity.type
_entity.pdbx_description
1 polymer ?
#
loop_
_entity_poly.entity_id
_entity_poly.type
_entity_poly.pdbx_seq_one_letter_code
_entity_poly.pdbx_strand_id
1 'polypeptide(L)'
;MASLSPFDHVRSVIGFLLLPLIVGLLAAGCDSTSSNAPDVDQTLEAGDAAKTDDGVYMVASEGSIEEPVAISSRKTQDPEAESLLPEEANSPDMFYRVSGDRDVDLSADTPPLYTALPVPDDADPSNIALAVRIPREYTTDEASSEGYGWDVLPGAYEPERDLLVVPTRFVVGNGIVFGVVENSDYNAPSMEGTSGSTLLDKIQTSFSKRAPTEKASTSDFKVKCKGFGGSGCGSDEKSDVKNYLVDVYDDYVSDFKKPDLRTPVFGNKYIWIIKKKGKAWCKGDTAGKYLSLTNKAITCFDPSSGGDPSESTTRHEFFHAIQYNYAPISWSKLPKQRPDWVIEATAELTESTNSNASNVERANTSLRAIDTPLTEVSGKPDYPEYRAQDFWVHLISSRSSTPADILEPVFDQQSNGTNKPTAKKVDELYSLADDHWDWVRNQAFTAEITSGYSGALNSECVIDSSAVSPTTVSYDAGARTSPKQETISASKLTGHVAAVEVQTGADRIDLEIKASTSDSKSYVQIYPYTKSSNTNCWNNAANSSDTVTDMVVENSDKTYYVLVAATMISSSESDFTIEISHEDRLTK
;
A
#
# COMPACT_ATOMS: atom_id res chain seq x y z
N MET A 1 -55.24 -6.76 1.40
CA MET A 1 -56.42 -7.42 2.03
C MET A 1 -55.91 -8.73 2.62
N ALA A 2 -55.82 -9.00 3.94
CA ALA A 2 -56.45 -8.47 5.15
C ALA A 2 -55.40 -8.36 6.29
N SER A 3 -55.20 -7.18 6.87
CA SER A 3 -55.48 -6.78 8.27
C SER A 3 -55.73 -7.87 9.32
N LEU A 4 -54.93 -7.91 10.39
CA LEU A 4 -55.21 -7.30 11.71
C LEU A 4 -54.09 -7.63 12.73
N SER A 5 -53.55 -6.59 13.40
CA SER A 5 -52.85 -6.62 14.70
C SER A 5 -53.90 -6.46 15.84
N PRO A 6 -53.62 -6.09 17.11
CA PRO A 6 -52.38 -5.95 17.92
C PRO A 6 -52.54 -6.52 19.37
N PHE A 7 -51.60 -6.20 20.28
CA PHE A 7 -51.65 -6.07 21.77
C PHE A 7 -50.33 -6.60 22.37
N ASP A 8 -49.72 -6.07 23.42
CA ASP A 8 -49.55 -4.72 23.96
C ASP A 8 -48.45 -4.80 25.05
N HIS A 9 -47.96 -3.63 25.46
CA HIS A 9 -46.96 -3.36 26.50
C HIS A 9 -47.08 -4.09 27.86
N VAL A 10 -45.91 -4.36 28.49
CA VAL A 10 -45.71 -4.13 29.94
C VAL A 10 -44.29 -3.59 30.20
N ARG A 11 -44.21 -2.40 30.81
CA ARG A 11 -43.05 -1.85 31.55
C ARG A 11 -43.20 -2.19 33.04
N SER A 12 -42.10 -2.51 33.73
CA SER A 12 -41.83 -2.25 35.17
C SER A 12 -40.38 -2.67 35.49
N VAL A 13 -39.39 -1.80 35.75
CA VAL A 13 -39.10 -0.93 36.91
C VAL A 13 -38.72 -1.70 38.20
N ILE A 14 -37.41 -1.65 38.48
CA ILE A 14 -36.69 -1.56 39.78
C ILE A 14 -36.83 -2.69 40.81
N GLY A 15 -35.67 -3.23 41.22
CA GLY A 15 -35.50 -3.99 42.46
C GLY A 15 -34.03 -4.27 42.79
N PHE A 16 -33.35 -3.29 43.39
CA PHE A 16 -32.09 -3.47 44.11
C PHE A 16 -32.30 -4.46 45.27
N LEU A 17 -31.47 -5.50 45.39
CA LEU A 17 -31.25 -6.21 46.64
C LEU A 17 -29.86 -6.83 46.68
N LEU A 18 -29.04 -6.25 47.56
CA LEU A 18 -27.80 -6.77 48.12
C LEU A 18 -28.06 -8.08 48.89
N LEU A 19 -27.17 -9.07 48.77
CA LEU A 19 -26.60 -9.89 49.86
C LEU A 19 -25.52 -10.86 49.29
N PRO A 20 -24.65 -11.51 50.09
CA PRO A 20 -23.21 -11.43 49.91
C PRO A 20 -22.51 -12.81 49.72
N LEU A 21 -21.21 -12.74 49.44
CA LEU A 21 -20.15 -13.69 49.82
C LEU A 21 -20.37 -15.19 49.53
N ILE A 22 -19.81 -15.66 48.41
CA ILE A 22 -19.14 -16.97 48.37
C ILE A 22 -17.75 -16.76 47.77
N VAL A 23 -16.75 -16.70 48.64
CA VAL A 23 -15.34 -16.88 48.28
C VAL A 23 -15.15 -18.39 48.08
N GLY A 24 -15.21 -18.81 46.83
CA GLY A 24 -14.87 -20.16 46.39
C GLY A 24 -13.68 -20.09 45.45
N LEU A 25 -12.54 -20.60 45.92
CA LEU A 25 -11.34 -20.85 45.12
C LEU A 25 -11.70 -21.57 43.82
N LEU A 26 -11.49 -20.89 42.69
CA LEU A 26 -11.25 -21.52 41.40
C LEU A 26 -9.99 -20.90 40.83
N ALA A 27 -8.87 -21.55 41.10
CA ALA A 27 -7.66 -21.42 40.31
C ALA A 27 -7.93 -22.09 38.95
N ALA A 28 -8.54 -21.33 38.05
CA ALA A 28 -8.47 -21.60 36.62
C ALA A 28 -7.23 -20.87 36.11
N GLY A 29 -6.29 -21.64 35.57
CA GLY A 29 -4.99 -21.17 35.13
C GLY A 29 -5.11 -19.98 34.17
N CYS A 30 -4.51 -18.86 34.57
CA CYS A 30 -3.98 -17.91 33.61
C CYS A 30 -2.92 -18.66 32.81
N ASP A 31 -3.29 -19.14 31.63
CA ASP A 31 -2.32 -19.48 30.59
C ASP A 31 -1.75 -18.15 30.12
N SER A 32 -0.73 -17.68 30.85
CA SER A 32 0.07 -16.55 30.44
C SER A 32 0.70 -16.94 29.12
N THR A 33 0.26 -16.31 28.03
CA THR A 33 1.05 -16.18 26.82
C THR A 33 2.40 -15.60 27.23
N SER A 34 3.36 -16.49 27.45
CA SER A 34 4.76 -16.18 27.69
C SER A 34 5.16 -15.21 26.58
N SER A 35 5.47 -13.97 26.95
CA SER A 35 6.26 -13.10 26.10
C SER A 35 7.62 -13.79 25.97
N ASN A 36 7.77 -14.63 24.93
CA ASN A 36 9.03 -15.25 24.56
C ASN A 36 9.96 -14.14 24.04
N ALA A 37 10.49 -13.32 24.95
CA ALA A 37 11.70 -12.59 24.67
C ALA A 37 12.74 -13.65 24.28
N PRO A 38 13.36 -13.57 23.10
CA PRO A 38 14.36 -14.54 22.70
C PRO A 38 15.46 -14.58 23.77
N ASP A 39 15.84 -15.78 24.20
CA ASP A 39 17.12 -15.94 24.91
C ASP A 39 18.19 -15.37 23.99
N VAL A 40 18.94 -14.39 24.48
CA VAL A 40 19.98 -13.71 23.71
C VAL A 40 21.19 -14.63 23.67
N ASP A 41 21.54 -15.12 22.48
CA ASP A 41 22.67 -16.02 22.30
C ASP A 41 23.97 -15.24 22.15
N GLN A 42 23.95 -14.16 21.34
CA GLN A 42 25.14 -13.37 21.00
C GLN A 42 24.79 -11.91 20.71
N THR A 43 25.80 -11.05 20.69
CA THR A 43 25.70 -9.64 20.23
C THR A 43 26.43 -9.49 18.90
N LEU A 44 25.75 -8.90 17.91
CA LEU A 44 26.31 -8.51 16.63
C LEU A 44 26.72 -7.04 16.67
N GLU A 45 28.01 -6.77 16.50
CA GLU A 45 28.57 -5.42 16.39
C GLU A 45 28.89 -5.08 14.92
N ALA A 46 28.96 -3.79 14.59
CA ALA A 46 29.38 -3.35 13.27
C ALA A 46 30.82 -3.80 13.00
N GLY A 47 31.07 -4.36 11.80
CA GLY A 47 32.39 -4.87 11.44
C GLY A 47 32.76 -6.19 12.13
N ASP A 48 31.77 -6.97 12.60
CA ASP A 48 31.99 -8.25 13.28
C ASP A 48 31.10 -9.40 12.74
N ALA A 49 31.42 -10.63 13.15
CA ALA A 49 30.69 -11.86 12.88
C ALA A 49 30.31 -12.58 14.18
N ALA A 50 29.03 -12.67 14.48
CA ALA A 50 28.50 -13.36 15.66
C ALA A 50 27.98 -14.76 15.29
N LYS A 51 28.44 -15.77 16.03
CA LYS A 51 28.04 -17.18 15.86
C LYS A 51 27.09 -17.61 16.97
N THR A 52 25.87 -17.97 16.63
CA THR A 52 24.88 -18.52 17.58
C THR A 52 25.22 -19.96 17.98
N ASP A 53 24.57 -20.45 19.04
CA ASP A 53 24.80 -21.80 19.57
C ASP A 53 24.45 -22.91 18.56
N ASP A 54 23.51 -22.66 17.65
CA ASP A 54 23.15 -23.61 16.59
C ASP A 54 24.09 -23.60 15.38
N GLY A 55 25.12 -22.75 15.40
CA GLY A 55 26.11 -22.65 14.35
C GLY A 55 25.75 -21.70 13.21
N VAL A 56 24.67 -20.91 13.35
CA VAL A 56 24.35 -19.84 12.41
C VAL A 56 25.25 -18.64 12.67
N TYR A 57 25.77 -18.04 11.62
CA TYR A 57 26.52 -16.80 11.70
C TYR A 57 25.68 -15.65 11.16
N MET A 58 25.66 -14.54 11.90
CA MET A 58 25.26 -13.25 11.38
C MET A 58 26.50 -12.36 11.31
N VAL A 59 26.68 -11.66 10.21
CA VAL A 59 27.86 -10.84 9.95
C VAL A 59 27.40 -9.45 9.57
N ALA A 60 27.93 -8.43 10.27
CA ALA A 60 27.63 -7.04 10.01
C ALA A 60 28.85 -6.38 9.38
N SER A 61 28.71 -5.88 8.16
CA SER A 61 29.76 -5.05 7.55
C SER A 61 30.00 -3.79 8.39
N GLU A 62 31.18 -3.20 8.30
CA GLU A 62 31.44 -1.88 8.89
C GLU A 62 30.41 -0.86 8.36
N GLY A 63 29.78 -0.10 9.25
CA GLY A 63 28.73 0.87 8.90
C GLY A 63 27.40 0.28 8.46
N SER A 64 27.18 -1.03 8.63
CA SER A 64 25.88 -1.66 8.36
C SER A 64 24.86 -1.40 9.47
N ILE A 65 25.27 -1.42 10.74
CA ILE A 65 24.45 -1.10 11.91
C ILE A 65 25.10 0.00 12.72
N GLU A 66 24.29 0.90 13.28
CA GLU A 66 24.77 1.99 14.13
C GLU A 66 24.95 1.56 15.60
N GLU A 67 24.12 0.64 16.06
CA GLU A 67 24.11 0.11 17.42
C GLU A 67 24.21 -1.42 17.39
N PRO A 68 24.85 -2.06 18.39
CA PRO A 68 24.89 -3.52 18.50
C PRO A 68 23.51 -4.14 18.61
N VAL A 69 23.32 -5.31 17.99
CA VAL A 69 22.04 -6.02 17.92
C VAL A 69 22.21 -7.36 18.60
N ALA A 70 21.35 -7.67 19.58
CA ALA A 70 21.34 -9.00 20.17
C ALA A 70 20.67 -9.97 19.19
N ILE A 71 21.32 -11.08 18.89
CA ILE A 71 20.83 -12.09 17.96
C ILE A 71 20.67 -13.43 18.65
N SER A 72 19.73 -14.22 18.16
CA SER A 72 19.56 -15.61 18.56
C SER A 72 19.14 -16.47 17.38
N SER A 73 19.40 -17.75 17.50
CA SER A 73 18.87 -18.74 16.56
C SER A 73 18.35 -19.96 17.28
N ARG A 74 17.33 -20.58 16.71
CA ARG A 74 16.91 -21.92 17.12
C ARG A 74 16.76 -22.83 15.91
N LYS A 75 17.25 -24.06 16.00
CA LYS A 75 16.85 -25.14 15.10
C LYS A 75 15.35 -25.35 15.20
N THR A 76 14.69 -25.51 14.06
CA THR A 76 13.26 -25.78 13.96
C THR A 76 12.99 -26.85 12.91
N GLN A 77 11.92 -27.61 13.12
CA GLN A 77 11.42 -28.54 12.11
C GLN A 77 10.80 -27.77 10.94
N ASP A 78 10.67 -28.48 9.83
CA ASP A 78 10.05 -27.98 8.60
C ASP A 78 8.68 -27.35 8.86
N PRO A 79 8.49 -26.04 8.59
CA PRO A 79 7.21 -25.38 8.73
C PRO A 79 6.25 -25.64 7.55
N GLU A 80 6.49 -26.67 6.73
CA GLU A 80 5.74 -27.06 5.51
C GLU A 80 4.21 -27.16 5.67
N ALA A 81 3.68 -27.30 6.90
CA ALA A 81 2.25 -27.41 7.17
C ALA A 81 1.41 -26.22 6.64
N GLU A 82 2.03 -25.05 6.42
CA GLU A 82 1.33 -23.82 5.99
C GLU A 82 1.73 -23.35 4.58
N SER A 83 2.95 -23.67 4.11
CA SER A 83 3.46 -23.24 2.81
C SER A 83 4.56 -24.18 2.29
N LEU A 84 4.34 -24.80 1.14
CA LEU A 84 5.33 -25.65 0.48
C LEU A 84 6.49 -24.82 -0.07
N LEU A 85 7.72 -25.35 0.05
CA LEU A 85 8.88 -24.82 -0.67
C LEU A 85 8.61 -24.79 -2.18
N PRO A 86 9.29 -23.91 -2.95
CA PRO A 86 9.18 -23.92 -4.40
C PRO A 86 9.51 -25.31 -4.97
N GLU A 87 8.76 -25.76 -5.98
CA GLU A 87 8.88 -27.13 -6.56
C GLU A 87 10.30 -27.45 -7.05
N GLU A 88 11.12 -26.44 -7.30
CA GLU A 88 12.49 -26.55 -7.79
C GLU A 88 13.54 -26.66 -6.66
N ALA A 89 13.13 -26.62 -5.39
CA ALA A 89 14.01 -26.71 -4.23
C ALA A 89 13.81 -28.04 -3.48
N ASN A 90 14.90 -28.74 -3.19
CA ASN A 90 14.86 -29.87 -2.26
C ASN A 90 14.76 -29.34 -0.83
N SER A 91 13.81 -29.87 -0.05
CA SER A 91 13.62 -29.45 1.35
C SER A 91 14.85 -29.83 2.19
N PRO A 92 15.37 -28.93 3.04
CA PRO A 92 16.43 -29.28 3.97
C PRO A 92 15.91 -30.15 5.10
N ASP A 93 16.79 -30.98 5.66
CA ASP A 93 16.53 -31.70 6.91
C ASP A 93 16.47 -30.77 8.13
N MET A 94 16.98 -29.54 8.03
CA MET A 94 17.11 -28.60 9.15
C MET A 94 16.80 -27.16 8.74
N PHE A 95 15.98 -26.49 9.54
CA PHE A 95 15.70 -25.07 9.43
C PHE A 95 16.17 -24.32 10.67
N TYR A 96 16.41 -23.03 10.51
CA TYR A 96 16.87 -22.14 11.58
C TYR A 96 15.93 -20.95 11.65
N ARG A 97 15.31 -20.72 12.80
CA ARG A 97 14.65 -19.44 13.06
C ARG A 97 15.65 -18.51 13.71
N VAL A 98 15.99 -17.43 13.02
CA VAL A 98 16.95 -16.41 13.47
C VAL A 98 16.19 -15.14 13.82
N SER A 99 16.44 -14.58 15.00
CA SER A 99 15.81 -13.37 15.52
C SER A 99 16.82 -12.34 16.02
N GLY A 100 16.44 -11.07 15.97
CA GLY A 100 17.10 -9.99 16.70
C GLY A 100 16.32 -9.61 17.97
N ASP A 101 16.90 -8.80 18.85
CA ASP A 101 16.18 -8.08 19.89
C ASP A 101 15.35 -6.91 19.34
N ARG A 102 15.71 -6.45 18.14
CA ARG A 102 14.99 -5.48 17.33
C ARG A 102 15.08 -5.83 15.85
N ASP A 103 14.23 -5.20 15.05
CA ASP A 103 14.37 -5.27 13.60
C ASP A 103 15.52 -4.38 13.14
N VAL A 104 16.28 -4.88 12.18
CA VAL A 104 17.27 -4.15 11.39
C VAL A 104 16.84 -4.25 9.94
N ASP A 105 16.86 -3.14 9.22
CA ASP A 105 16.74 -3.17 7.77
C ASP A 105 17.57 -2.08 7.12
N LEU A 106 18.30 -2.47 6.09
CA LEU A 106 19.36 -1.67 5.52
C LEU A 106 18.98 -1.24 4.11
N SER A 107 19.12 0.07 3.85
CA SER A 107 18.91 0.65 2.52
C SER A 107 19.85 0.03 1.47
N ALA A 108 19.53 0.23 0.20
CA ALA A 108 20.29 -0.38 -0.89
C ALA A 108 21.76 0.07 -0.96
N ASP A 109 22.07 1.25 -0.44
CA ASP A 109 23.40 1.83 -0.46
C ASP A 109 24.23 1.49 0.79
N THR A 110 23.56 1.08 1.87
CA THR A 110 24.22 0.63 3.11
C THR A 110 24.96 -0.70 2.87
N PRO A 111 26.17 -0.87 3.44
CA PRO A 111 26.83 -2.17 3.47
C PRO A 111 25.91 -3.26 4.05
N PRO A 112 25.75 -4.42 3.39
CA PRO A 112 24.75 -5.40 3.81
C PRO A 112 25.17 -6.13 5.09
N LEU A 113 24.19 -6.77 5.73
CA LEU A 113 24.46 -7.89 6.64
C LEU A 113 24.66 -9.16 5.80
N TYR A 114 25.15 -10.21 6.45
CA TYR A 114 25.19 -11.53 5.88
C TYR A 114 24.66 -12.52 6.89
N THR A 115 23.87 -13.46 6.39
CA THR A 115 23.45 -14.65 7.12
C THR A 115 24.24 -15.82 6.53
N ALA A 116 24.91 -16.58 7.39
CA ALA A 116 25.65 -17.77 6.99
C ALA A 116 25.18 -19.00 7.76
N LEU A 117 24.69 -19.99 7.02
CA LEU A 117 24.13 -21.23 7.57
C LEU A 117 25.08 -22.41 7.28
N PRO A 118 25.17 -23.40 8.20
CA PRO A 118 25.80 -24.68 7.91
C PRO A 118 25.19 -25.36 6.68
N VAL A 119 26.03 -25.88 5.80
CA VAL A 119 25.61 -26.70 4.66
C VAL A 119 25.39 -28.15 5.15
N PRO A 120 24.31 -28.83 4.74
CA PRO A 120 24.14 -30.25 5.04
C PRO A 120 25.25 -31.11 4.40
N ASP A 121 25.71 -32.15 5.10
CA ASP A 121 26.82 -33.02 4.66
C ASP A 121 26.57 -33.68 3.28
N ASP A 122 25.32 -33.86 2.89
CA ASP A 122 24.88 -34.52 1.66
C ASP A 122 24.47 -33.56 0.53
N ALA A 123 24.41 -32.25 0.79
CA ALA A 123 24.05 -31.25 -0.20
C ALA A 123 25.20 -31.02 -1.20
N ASP A 124 24.88 -30.84 -2.48
CA ASP A 124 25.85 -30.42 -3.50
C ASP A 124 26.18 -28.92 -3.34
N PRO A 125 27.39 -28.54 -2.86
CA PRO A 125 27.71 -27.15 -2.55
C PRO A 125 27.74 -26.24 -3.78
N SER A 126 27.71 -26.79 -5.00
CA SER A 126 27.64 -26.01 -6.23
C SER A 126 26.23 -25.50 -6.54
N ASN A 127 25.19 -26.14 -5.98
CA ASN A 127 23.78 -25.92 -6.31
C ASN A 127 22.92 -25.53 -5.09
N ILE A 128 23.53 -24.95 -4.04
CA ILE A 128 22.82 -24.54 -2.83
C ILE A 128 22.38 -23.06 -2.85
N ALA A 129 21.29 -22.78 -2.15
CA ALA A 129 20.75 -21.43 -1.94
C ALA A 129 20.06 -21.32 -0.57
N LEU A 130 19.74 -20.10 -0.14
CA LEU A 130 19.05 -19.87 1.12
C LEU A 130 17.56 -19.72 0.88
N ALA A 131 16.77 -20.68 1.35
CA ALA A 131 15.32 -20.53 1.46
C ALA A 131 14.99 -19.59 2.64
N VAL A 132 14.12 -18.62 2.40
CA VAL A 132 13.66 -17.63 3.38
C VAL A 132 12.14 -17.69 3.46
N ARG A 133 11.60 -17.90 4.66
CA ARG A 133 10.16 -17.90 4.90
C ARG A 133 9.70 -16.48 5.22
N ILE A 134 9.12 -15.81 4.23
CA ILE A 134 8.69 -14.41 4.30
C ILE A 134 7.24 -14.36 4.80
N PRO A 135 6.97 -13.65 5.92
CA PRO A 135 5.61 -13.33 6.33
C PRO A 135 4.92 -12.46 5.27
N ARG A 136 3.64 -12.71 4.98
CA ARG A 136 2.91 -12.00 3.91
C ARG A 136 2.79 -10.49 4.12
N GLU A 137 2.93 -10.00 5.35
CA GLU A 137 3.04 -8.58 5.69
C GLU A 137 4.25 -7.85 5.05
N TYR A 138 5.28 -8.58 4.61
CA TYR A 138 6.44 -8.02 3.89
C TYR A 138 6.29 -8.12 2.36
N THR A 139 5.06 -8.17 1.85
CA THR A 139 4.77 -8.23 0.42
C THR A 139 3.76 -7.16 0.02
N THR A 140 3.82 -6.72 -1.24
CA THR A 140 2.76 -5.89 -1.84
C THR A 140 1.52 -6.75 -2.17
N ASP A 141 0.35 -6.14 -2.19
CA ASP A 141 -0.91 -6.71 -2.67
C ASP A 141 -1.53 -7.88 -1.87
N GLU A 142 -1.40 -7.94 -0.54
CA GLU A 142 -2.15 -8.94 0.25
C GLU A 142 -3.01 -8.33 1.35
N ALA A 143 -4.33 -8.38 1.11
CA ALA A 143 -5.37 -7.94 2.04
C ALA A 143 -5.49 -8.80 3.32
N SER A 144 -4.83 -9.96 3.38
CA SER A 144 -4.71 -10.76 4.61
C SER A 144 -3.25 -10.81 5.04
N SER A 145 -2.93 -10.18 6.17
CA SER A 145 -1.60 -10.24 6.79
C SER A 145 -1.25 -11.61 7.37
N GLU A 146 -2.12 -12.61 7.22
CA GLU A 146 -1.93 -13.95 7.79
C GLU A 146 -1.27 -14.89 6.78
N GLY A 147 -0.24 -15.59 7.25
CA GLY A 147 0.46 -16.62 6.50
C GLY A 147 1.84 -16.22 5.98
N TYR A 148 2.45 -17.14 5.25
CA TYR A 148 3.83 -17.06 4.82
C TYR A 148 3.97 -17.51 3.36
N GLY A 149 5.08 -17.13 2.75
CA GLY A 149 5.54 -17.73 1.50
C GLY A 149 7.05 -17.86 1.49
N TRP A 150 7.54 -18.77 0.65
CA TRP A 150 8.96 -19.02 0.51
C TRP A 150 9.57 -18.22 -0.63
N ASP A 151 10.75 -17.68 -0.38
CA ASP A 151 11.65 -17.15 -1.38
C ASP A 151 13.03 -17.81 -1.28
N VAL A 152 13.84 -17.71 -2.33
CA VAL A 152 15.17 -18.33 -2.41
C VAL A 152 16.23 -17.31 -2.80
N LEU A 153 17.15 -17.01 -1.89
CA LEU A 153 18.23 -16.04 -2.05
C LEU A 153 19.53 -16.73 -2.51
N PRO A 154 20.26 -16.13 -3.47
CA PRO A 154 21.56 -16.63 -3.90
C PRO A 154 22.62 -16.37 -2.83
N GLY A 155 23.57 -17.30 -2.68
CA GLY A 155 24.71 -17.16 -1.77
C GLY A 155 26.03 -17.56 -2.41
N ALA A 156 27.09 -17.58 -1.61
CA ALA A 156 28.39 -18.14 -1.94
C ALA A 156 28.77 -19.20 -0.88
N TYR A 157 29.45 -20.26 -1.30
CA TYR A 157 29.86 -21.35 -0.42
C TYR A 157 31.25 -21.10 0.17
N GLU A 158 31.41 -21.16 1.49
CA GLU A 158 32.68 -21.02 2.21
C GLU A 158 33.16 -22.40 2.70
N PRO A 159 34.06 -23.08 1.95
CA PRO A 159 34.38 -24.49 2.20
C PRO A 159 35.20 -24.76 3.47
N GLU A 160 35.91 -23.77 4.04
CA GLU A 160 36.71 -24.02 5.24
C GLU A 160 35.85 -24.21 6.50
N ARG A 161 34.65 -23.63 6.51
CA ARG A 161 33.68 -23.72 7.62
C ARG A 161 32.40 -24.44 7.23
N ASP A 162 32.30 -24.87 5.97
CA ASP A 162 31.13 -25.50 5.40
C ASP A 162 29.85 -24.66 5.55
N LEU A 163 29.93 -23.39 5.12
CA LEU A 163 28.86 -22.41 5.26
C LEU A 163 28.34 -21.92 3.91
N LEU A 164 27.02 -21.79 3.78
CA LEU A 164 26.41 -20.95 2.75
C LEU A 164 26.30 -19.53 3.27
N VAL A 165 27.00 -18.58 2.66
CA VAL A 165 26.93 -17.16 3.01
C VAL A 165 26.00 -16.41 2.05
N VAL A 166 24.99 -15.73 2.59
CA VAL A 166 24.01 -14.95 1.82
C VAL A 166 23.97 -13.52 2.33
N PRO A 167 24.07 -12.50 1.45
CA PRO A 167 23.80 -11.12 1.84
C PRO A 167 22.33 -10.98 2.21
N THR A 168 22.07 -10.70 3.47
CA THR A 168 20.74 -10.43 4.02
C THR A 168 20.76 -8.98 4.47
N ARG A 169 19.78 -8.17 4.06
CA ARG A 169 19.75 -6.74 4.44
C ARG A 169 18.97 -6.48 5.71
N PHE A 170 18.55 -7.55 6.40
CA PHE A 170 17.58 -7.46 7.47
C PHE A 170 17.88 -8.41 8.62
N VAL A 171 17.36 -8.05 9.78
CA VAL A 171 17.11 -8.93 10.94
C VAL A 171 15.70 -8.61 11.42
N VAL A 172 14.90 -9.61 11.76
CA VAL A 172 13.54 -9.40 12.27
C VAL A 172 13.49 -9.80 13.74
N GLY A 173 12.95 -8.93 14.59
CA GLY A 173 12.83 -9.15 16.03
C GLY A 173 11.96 -10.37 16.37
N ASN A 174 10.87 -10.54 15.62
CA ASN A 174 10.02 -11.73 15.72
C ASN A 174 10.61 -12.98 15.04
N GLY A 175 11.79 -12.87 14.43
CA GLY A 175 12.53 -13.95 13.80
C GLY A 175 11.97 -14.48 12.48
N ILE A 176 12.87 -14.84 11.58
CA ILE A 176 12.59 -15.40 10.24
C ILE A 176 13.16 -16.82 10.16
N VAL A 177 12.47 -17.69 9.42
CA VAL A 177 12.92 -19.06 9.19
C VAL A 177 13.76 -19.12 7.92
N PHE A 178 14.93 -19.72 8.05
CA PHE A 178 15.91 -19.95 7.01
C PHE A 178 16.20 -21.45 6.84
N GLY A 179 16.58 -21.87 5.63
CA GLY A 179 17.09 -23.21 5.35
C GLY A 179 18.02 -23.22 4.14
N VAL A 180 19.00 -24.12 4.13
CA VAL A 180 19.89 -24.33 2.96
C VAL A 180 19.21 -25.34 2.05
N VAL A 181 18.85 -24.94 0.84
CA VAL A 181 18.17 -25.81 -0.13
C VAL A 181 19.04 -26.05 -1.35
N GLU A 182 18.98 -27.25 -1.92
CA GLU A 182 19.50 -27.51 -3.25
C GLU A 182 18.50 -27.00 -4.29
N ASN A 183 18.97 -26.16 -5.22
CA ASN A 183 18.14 -25.60 -6.27
C ASN A 183 19.00 -25.33 -7.53
N SER A 184 18.72 -26.07 -8.60
CA SER A 184 19.50 -26.04 -9.85
C SER A 184 19.52 -24.68 -10.57
N ASP A 185 18.66 -23.74 -10.21
CA ASP A 185 18.64 -22.40 -10.78
C ASP A 185 19.64 -21.44 -10.10
N TYR A 186 20.31 -21.90 -9.06
CA TYR A 186 21.26 -21.13 -8.26
C TYR A 186 22.59 -21.87 -8.21
N ASN A 187 23.60 -21.26 -8.82
CA ASN A 187 24.97 -21.69 -8.67
C ASN A 187 25.58 -20.89 -7.51
N ALA A 188 26.00 -21.58 -6.46
CA ALA A 188 26.74 -20.95 -5.36
C ALA A 188 28.23 -20.91 -5.73
N PRO A 189 28.81 -19.74 -6.06
CA PRO A 189 30.24 -19.65 -6.27
C PRO A 189 30.98 -20.06 -4.98
N SER A 190 32.05 -20.83 -5.14
CA SER A 190 32.95 -21.16 -4.04
C SER A 190 33.80 -19.94 -3.66
N MET A 191 33.97 -19.73 -2.35
CA MET A 191 34.89 -18.75 -1.75
C MET A 191 36.28 -19.36 -1.51
N GLU A 192 36.55 -20.57 -2.00
CA GLU A 192 37.86 -21.21 -1.91
C GLU A 192 38.98 -20.31 -2.45
N GLY A 193 40.08 -20.20 -1.70
CA GLY A 193 41.22 -19.38 -2.09
C GLY A 193 41.03 -17.87 -1.91
N THR A 194 39.88 -17.42 -1.41
CA THR A 194 39.68 -16.01 -1.06
C THR A 194 40.58 -15.61 0.10
N SER A 195 41.31 -14.50 -0.05
CA SER A 195 42.17 -13.96 1.01
C SER A 195 41.37 -13.50 2.23
N GLY A 196 41.89 -13.77 3.43
CA GLY A 196 41.26 -13.38 4.69
C GLY A 196 41.46 -14.46 5.74
N SER A 197 41.65 -14.05 6.99
CA SER A 197 41.83 -14.99 8.12
C SER A 197 40.52 -15.26 8.86
N THR A 198 39.61 -14.29 8.83
CA THR A 198 38.28 -14.38 9.43
C THR A 198 37.21 -14.63 8.37
N LEU A 199 36.02 -15.04 8.80
CA LEU A 199 34.85 -15.14 7.91
C LEU A 199 34.51 -13.76 7.32
N LEU A 200 34.57 -12.70 8.13
CA LEU A 200 34.32 -11.34 7.67
C LEU A 200 35.29 -10.91 6.57
N ASP A 201 36.60 -11.14 6.73
CA ASP A 201 37.62 -10.78 5.73
C ASP A 201 37.31 -11.43 4.37
N LYS A 202 36.93 -12.72 4.42
CA LYS A 202 36.59 -13.50 3.23
C LYS A 202 35.30 -13.02 2.57
N ILE A 203 34.28 -12.72 3.37
CA ILE A 203 33.03 -12.14 2.90
C ILE A 203 33.30 -10.80 2.22
N GLN A 204 34.02 -9.90 2.90
CA GLN A 204 34.37 -8.60 2.36
C GLN A 204 35.12 -8.74 1.04
N THR A 205 36.08 -9.66 0.95
CA THR A 205 36.83 -9.89 -0.30
C THR A 205 35.95 -10.50 -1.41
N SER A 206 35.13 -11.50 -1.09
CA SER A 206 34.28 -12.21 -2.07
C SER A 206 33.15 -11.34 -2.61
N PHE A 207 32.57 -10.49 -1.75
CA PHE A 207 31.44 -9.62 -2.07
C PHE A 207 31.85 -8.15 -2.27
N SER A 208 33.16 -7.85 -2.31
CA SER A 208 33.70 -6.50 -2.53
C SER A 208 33.07 -5.84 -3.77
N LYS A 209 32.46 -4.67 -3.56
CA LYS A 209 31.71 -3.92 -4.57
C LYS A 209 32.59 -3.62 -5.80
N ARG A 210 32.08 -3.92 -7.00
CA ARG A 210 32.37 -3.06 -8.18
C ARG A 210 31.57 -1.77 -7.99
N ALA A 211 32.22 -0.62 -8.19
CA ALA A 211 31.55 0.67 -8.14
C ALA A 211 30.33 0.67 -9.08
N PRO A 212 29.18 1.21 -8.64
CA PRO A 212 28.03 1.40 -9.52
C PRO A 212 28.43 2.18 -10.78
N THR A 213 27.96 1.73 -11.94
CA THR A 213 27.88 2.56 -13.14
C THR A 213 26.80 3.64 -12.93
N GLU A 214 27.08 4.86 -13.42
CA GLU A 214 26.18 6.03 -13.26
C GLU A 214 24.91 5.91 -14.12
N LYS A 215 24.95 5.18 -15.23
CA LYS A 215 23.79 4.85 -16.06
C LYS A 215 23.53 3.35 -16.07
N ALA A 216 22.28 2.95 -15.95
CA ALA A 216 21.90 1.56 -16.20
C ALA A 216 21.85 1.30 -17.71
N SER A 217 22.14 0.07 -18.07
CA SER A 217 22.03 -0.49 -19.41
C SER A 217 21.30 -1.82 -19.29
N THR A 218 20.85 -2.39 -20.40
CA THR A 218 20.27 -3.75 -20.41
C THR A 218 21.21 -4.80 -19.81
N SER A 219 22.52 -4.53 -19.76
CA SER A 219 23.53 -5.40 -19.17
C SER A 219 23.58 -5.34 -17.63
N ASP A 220 23.04 -4.27 -17.04
CA ASP A 220 22.93 -4.07 -15.58
C ASP A 220 21.73 -4.82 -15.00
N PHE A 221 20.76 -5.20 -15.83
CA PHE A 221 19.61 -6.01 -15.45
C PHE A 221 19.81 -7.50 -15.71
N LYS A 222 19.48 -8.33 -14.72
CA LYS A 222 19.45 -9.79 -14.84
C LYS A 222 18.02 -10.28 -14.57
N VAL A 223 17.31 -10.58 -15.65
CA VAL A 223 15.97 -11.18 -15.63
C VAL A 223 16.07 -12.70 -15.58
N LYS A 224 15.39 -13.33 -14.62
CA LYS A 224 15.29 -14.79 -14.46
C LYS A 224 13.85 -15.25 -14.66
N CYS A 225 13.65 -16.45 -15.18
CA CYS A 225 12.35 -17.10 -15.30
C CYS A 225 12.24 -18.24 -14.28
N LYS A 226 11.09 -18.37 -13.60
CA LYS A 226 10.85 -19.36 -12.53
C LYS A 226 9.49 -20.03 -12.64
N GLY A 227 9.42 -21.35 -12.43
CA GLY A 227 8.17 -22.12 -12.53
C GLY A 227 7.76 -22.52 -13.96
N PHE A 228 8.65 -22.34 -14.94
CA PHE A 228 8.41 -22.72 -16.34
C PHE A 228 9.21 -24.00 -16.64
N GLY A 229 8.62 -25.18 -16.42
CA GLY A 229 9.27 -26.49 -16.66
C GLY A 229 9.53 -26.84 -18.14
N GLY A 230 9.91 -25.86 -18.97
CA GLY A 230 10.08 -25.99 -20.42
C GLY A 230 10.03 -24.63 -21.14
N SER A 231 9.26 -24.55 -22.24
CA SER A 231 9.00 -23.33 -23.00
C SER A 231 7.96 -22.41 -22.32
N GLY A 232 8.02 -21.11 -22.59
CA GLY A 232 7.05 -20.11 -22.08
C GLY A 232 7.64 -18.99 -21.22
N CYS A 233 8.97 -18.93 -21.07
CA CYS A 233 9.70 -17.75 -20.60
C CYS A 233 11.14 -17.86 -21.11
N GLY A 234 11.31 -17.50 -22.37
CA GLY A 234 12.50 -17.68 -23.19
C GLY A 234 13.44 -16.48 -23.20
N SER A 235 14.10 -16.27 -24.34
CA SER A 235 14.95 -15.10 -24.58
C SER A 235 14.12 -13.83 -24.75
N ASP A 236 12.95 -13.95 -25.34
CA ASP A 236 12.16 -12.83 -25.84
C ASP A 236 11.50 -12.13 -24.65
N GLU A 237 10.80 -12.86 -23.79
CA GLU A 237 10.18 -12.31 -22.57
C GLU A 237 11.23 -11.69 -21.62
N LYS A 238 12.42 -12.30 -21.53
CA LYS A 238 13.53 -11.73 -20.76
C LYS A 238 14.09 -10.46 -21.40
N SER A 239 14.07 -10.37 -22.72
CA SER A 239 14.53 -9.20 -23.46
C SER A 239 13.53 -8.05 -23.31
N ASP A 240 12.24 -8.34 -23.41
CA ASP A 240 11.18 -7.34 -23.28
C ASP A 240 11.19 -6.72 -21.88
N VAL A 241 11.20 -7.56 -20.83
CA VAL A 241 11.31 -7.06 -19.45
C VAL A 241 12.61 -6.28 -19.22
N LYS A 242 13.73 -6.66 -19.83
CA LYS A 242 14.96 -5.86 -19.73
C LYS A 242 14.83 -4.49 -20.38
N ASN A 243 14.17 -4.41 -21.53
CA ASN A 243 13.94 -3.14 -22.21
C ASN A 243 13.05 -2.25 -21.34
N TYR A 244 11.94 -2.80 -20.83
CA TYR A 244 11.08 -2.09 -19.87
C TYR A 244 11.89 -1.58 -18.67
N LEU A 245 12.71 -2.44 -18.04
CA LEU A 245 13.51 -2.03 -16.88
C LEU A 245 14.53 -0.91 -17.18
N VAL A 246 15.07 -0.85 -18.40
CA VAL A 246 15.95 0.26 -18.81
C VAL A 246 15.16 1.54 -18.96
N ASP A 247 14.03 1.48 -19.66
CA ASP A 247 13.16 2.64 -19.89
C ASP A 247 12.66 3.21 -18.55
N VAL A 248 12.20 2.32 -17.66
CA VAL A 248 11.73 2.68 -16.31
C VAL A 248 12.86 3.23 -15.42
N TYR A 249 14.07 2.68 -15.53
CA TYR A 249 15.22 3.21 -14.80
C TYR A 249 15.55 4.62 -15.24
N ASP A 250 15.58 4.87 -16.56
CA ASP A 250 15.89 6.17 -17.12
C ASP A 250 14.80 7.20 -16.80
N ASP A 251 13.54 6.78 -16.71
CA ASP A 251 12.40 7.63 -16.33
C ASP A 251 12.43 8.05 -14.86
N TYR A 252 12.79 7.16 -13.93
CA TYR A 252 12.60 7.43 -12.50
C TYR A 252 13.89 7.80 -11.76
N VAL A 253 15.03 7.22 -12.12
CA VAL A 253 16.23 7.29 -11.26
C VAL A 253 16.96 8.64 -11.34
N SER A 254 16.63 9.49 -12.30
CA SER A 254 17.10 10.89 -12.26
C SER A 254 16.42 11.71 -11.17
N ASP A 255 15.18 11.36 -10.84
CA ASP A 255 14.30 12.19 -10.02
C ASP A 255 13.97 11.56 -8.66
N PHE A 256 14.24 10.26 -8.48
CA PHE A 256 14.04 9.51 -7.26
C PHE A 256 15.31 8.77 -6.80
N LYS A 257 15.32 8.27 -5.55
CA LYS A 257 16.35 7.33 -5.09
C LYS A 257 16.40 6.08 -5.98
N LYS A 258 17.60 5.49 -6.08
CA LYS A 258 17.82 4.26 -6.84
C LYS A 258 16.98 3.11 -6.28
N PRO A 259 16.50 2.17 -7.12
CA PRO A 259 15.68 1.06 -6.65
C PRO A 259 16.51 0.06 -5.83
N ASP A 260 15.89 -0.50 -4.80
CA ASP A 260 16.44 -1.58 -3.99
C ASP A 260 16.24 -2.95 -4.65
N LEU A 261 16.99 -3.22 -5.72
CA LEU A 261 16.97 -4.51 -6.44
C LEU A 261 18.36 -5.11 -6.66
N ARG A 262 19.40 -4.48 -6.10
CA ARG A 262 20.79 -4.89 -6.29
C ARG A 262 21.20 -5.94 -5.28
N THR A 263 21.95 -6.93 -5.76
CA THR A 263 22.60 -7.91 -4.89
C THR A 263 24.10 -8.03 -5.21
N PRO A 264 24.96 -8.09 -4.18
CA PRO A 264 26.40 -8.22 -4.40
C PRO A 264 26.76 -9.58 -5.03
N VAL A 265 25.92 -10.62 -4.87
CA VAL A 265 26.17 -11.97 -5.43
C VAL A 265 26.26 -11.97 -6.96
N PHE A 266 25.59 -11.03 -7.64
CA PHE A 266 25.60 -10.94 -9.11
C PHE A 266 26.38 -9.74 -9.64
N GLY A 267 27.40 -9.29 -8.91
CA GLY A 267 28.27 -8.20 -9.37
C GLY A 267 27.53 -6.87 -9.47
N ASN A 268 26.64 -6.59 -8.52
CA ASN A 268 25.87 -5.35 -8.41
C ASN A 268 24.78 -5.13 -9.49
N LYS A 269 24.32 -6.22 -10.13
CA LYS A 269 23.20 -6.18 -11.08
C LYS A 269 21.86 -6.04 -10.36
N TYR A 270 20.92 -5.36 -11.02
CA TYR A 270 19.51 -5.34 -10.66
C TYR A 270 18.86 -6.68 -11.06
N ILE A 271 18.21 -7.34 -10.12
CA ILE A 271 17.63 -8.68 -10.35
C ILE A 271 16.12 -8.56 -10.46
N TRP A 272 15.58 -9.16 -11.52
CA TRP A 272 14.15 -9.24 -11.76
C TRP A 272 13.71 -10.68 -12.01
N ILE A 273 12.53 -11.06 -11.52
CA ILE A 273 12.01 -12.42 -11.63
C ILE A 273 10.70 -12.40 -12.40
N ILE A 274 10.66 -13.08 -13.55
CA ILE A 274 9.42 -13.49 -14.19
C ILE A 274 9.03 -14.85 -13.62
N LYS A 275 7.82 -14.96 -13.07
CA LYS A 275 7.34 -16.17 -12.43
C LYS A 275 6.03 -16.63 -13.05
N LYS A 276 5.87 -17.95 -13.21
CA LYS A 276 4.67 -18.51 -13.82
C LYS A 276 3.43 -18.22 -12.97
N LYS A 277 2.35 -17.72 -13.61
CA LYS A 277 1.05 -17.53 -12.96
C LYS A 277 0.49 -18.86 -12.43
N GLY A 278 -0.20 -18.80 -11.29
CA GLY A 278 -0.72 -19.96 -10.55
C GLY A 278 0.28 -20.64 -9.61
N LYS A 279 1.53 -20.15 -9.51
CA LYS A 279 2.59 -20.79 -8.70
C LYS A 279 3.12 -19.84 -7.61
N ALA A 280 3.26 -20.36 -6.38
CA ALA A 280 3.79 -19.66 -5.20
C ALA A 280 3.27 -18.21 -5.06
N TRP A 281 4.12 -17.19 -5.19
CA TRP A 281 3.78 -15.76 -5.09
C TRP A 281 2.85 -15.24 -6.21
N CYS A 282 2.65 -16.01 -7.28
CA CYS A 282 1.79 -15.66 -8.41
C CYS A 282 0.47 -16.45 -8.43
N LYS A 283 -0.04 -16.87 -7.27
CA LYS A 283 -1.36 -17.54 -7.17
C LYS A 283 -2.49 -16.52 -7.30
N GLY A 284 -3.61 -16.92 -7.89
CA GLY A 284 -4.77 -16.04 -8.09
C GLY A 284 -4.56 -15.03 -9.22
N ASP A 285 -5.13 -13.83 -9.06
CA ASP A 285 -5.12 -12.77 -10.07
C ASP A 285 -3.94 -11.80 -9.99
N THR A 286 -2.95 -12.11 -9.14
CA THR A 286 -1.71 -11.33 -8.98
C THR A 286 -0.97 -11.16 -10.32
N ALA A 287 -0.73 -9.91 -10.70
CA ALA A 287 0.03 -9.54 -11.88
C ALA A 287 1.53 -9.36 -11.56
N GLY A 288 1.87 -8.81 -10.39
CA GLY A 288 3.23 -8.66 -9.89
C GLY A 288 3.27 -8.72 -8.36
N LYS A 289 4.48 -8.77 -7.79
CA LYS A 289 4.73 -8.57 -6.36
C LYS A 289 6.11 -8.02 -6.08
N TYR A 290 6.22 -7.15 -5.09
CA TYR A 290 7.48 -6.74 -4.49
C TYR A 290 7.59 -7.37 -3.09
N LEU A 291 8.66 -8.14 -2.89
CA LEU A 291 9.00 -8.79 -1.64
C LEU A 291 9.98 -7.89 -0.88
N SER A 292 9.45 -7.03 -0.01
CA SER A 292 10.23 -5.96 0.63
C SER A 292 11.29 -6.46 1.61
N LEU A 293 11.13 -7.66 2.15
CA LEU A 293 12.15 -8.24 3.03
C LEU A 293 13.38 -8.71 2.24
N THR A 294 13.18 -9.18 1.01
CA THR A 294 14.22 -9.79 0.18
C THR A 294 14.63 -8.95 -1.02
N ASN A 295 14.06 -7.75 -1.15
CA ASN A 295 14.36 -6.76 -2.20
C ASN A 295 14.22 -7.36 -3.60
N LYS A 296 13.06 -7.99 -3.84
CA LYS A 296 12.76 -8.69 -5.09
C LYS A 296 11.44 -8.25 -5.67
N ALA A 297 11.49 -7.75 -6.89
CA ALA A 297 10.34 -7.57 -7.74
C ALA A 297 10.07 -8.81 -8.60
N ILE A 298 8.79 -9.14 -8.73
CA ILE A 298 8.28 -10.31 -9.44
C ILE A 298 7.22 -9.84 -10.45
N THR A 299 7.35 -10.26 -11.70
CA THR A 299 6.25 -10.22 -12.68
C THR A 299 5.63 -11.61 -12.81
N CYS A 300 4.32 -11.71 -12.61
CA CYS A 300 3.56 -12.93 -12.79
C CYS A 300 3.07 -13.05 -14.23
N PHE A 301 3.49 -14.12 -14.91
CA PHE A 301 3.29 -14.30 -16.34
C PHE A 301 2.66 -15.65 -16.66
N ASP A 302 1.61 -15.65 -17.49
CA ASP A 302 1.01 -16.86 -18.05
C ASP A 302 1.28 -16.94 -19.55
N PRO A 303 2.17 -17.82 -20.02
CA PRO A 303 2.48 -17.93 -21.44
C PRO A 303 1.32 -18.49 -22.26
N SER A 304 0.32 -19.09 -21.61
CA SER A 304 -0.85 -19.65 -22.30
C SER A 304 -1.89 -18.59 -22.70
N SER A 305 -1.80 -17.37 -22.16
CA SER A 305 -2.71 -16.27 -22.51
C SER A 305 -2.35 -15.57 -23.82
N GLY A 306 -1.19 -15.88 -24.43
CA GLY A 306 -0.81 -15.41 -25.76
C GLY A 306 -0.32 -13.96 -25.83
N GLY A 307 0.35 -13.46 -24.78
CA GLY A 307 1.00 -12.13 -24.75
C GLY A 307 2.36 -12.16 -24.05
N ASP A 308 2.95 -10.98 -23.86
CA ASP A 308 4.25 -10.78 -23.20
C ASP A 308 4.05 -10.39 -21.71
N PRO A 309 5.11 -10.49 -20.87
CA PRO A 309 5.06 -9.92 -19.52
C PRO A 309 4.66 -8.44 -19.57
N SER A 310 3.79 -8.01 -18.65
CA SER A 310 3.25 -6.65 -18.66
C SER A 310 4.31 -5.59 -18.33
N GLU A 311 4.47 -4.60 -19.22
CA GLU A 311 5.26 -3.40 -18.94
C GLU A 311 4.69 -2.61 -17.76
N SER A 312 3.36 -2.44 -17.68
CA SER A 312 2.72 -1.66 -16.61
C SER A 312 3.00 -2.29 -15.25
N THR A 313 2.92 -3.62 -15.15
CA THR A 313 3.31 -4.35 -13.93
C THR A 313 4.81 -4.19 -13.63
N THR A 314 5.66 -4.17 -14.66
CA THR A 314 7.10 -3.95 -14.47
C THR A 314 7.36 -2.55 -13.89
N ARG A 315 6.65 -1.53 -14.37
CA ARG A 315 6.69 -0.16 -13.83
C ARG A 315 6.25 -0.12 -12.37
N HIS A 316 5.08 -0.68 -12.07
CA HIS A 316 4.51 -0.73 -10.72
C HIS A 316 5.48 -1.34 -9.70
N GLU A 317 5.95 -2.56 -9.98
CA GLU A 317 6.81 -3.29 -9.04
C GLU A 317 8.23 -2.70 -8.94
N PHE A 318 8.69 -2.03 -10.00
CA PHE A 318 9.95 -1.28 -9.95
C PHE A 318 9.83 -0.02 -9.09
N PHE A 319 8.68 0.66 -9.15
CA PHE A 319 8.43 1.83 -8.31
C PHE A 319 8.35 1.46 -6.83
N HIS A 320 7.81 0.28 -6.49
CA HIS A 320 7.94 -0.25 -5.13
C HIS A 320 9.40 -0.41 -4.71
N ALA A 321 10.28 -0.89 -5.57
CA ALA A 321 11.71 -0.97 -5.23
C ALA A 321 12.35 0.41 -4.96
N ILE A 322 11.88 1.47 -5.62
CA ILE A 322 12.29 2.86 -5.32
C ILE A 322 11.76 3.26 -3.95
N GLN A 323 10.44 3.16 -3.77
CA GLN A 323 9.72 3.50 -2.55
C GLN A 323 10.32 2.86 -1.30
N TYR A 324 10.56 1.55 -1.34
CA TYR A 324 11.11 0.82 -0.20
C TYR A 324 12.58 1.14 0.08
N ASN A 325 13.33 1.73 -0.88
CA ASN A 325 14.66 2.27 -0.60
C ASN A 325 14.62 3.56 0.22
N TYR A 326 13.50 4.28 0.25
CA TYR A 326 13.34 5.40 1.17
C TYR A 326 13.18 4.92 2.62
N ALA A 327 12.50 3.79 2.87
CA ALA A 327 12.09 3.42 4.22
C ALA A 327 12.07 1.89 4.46
N PRO A 328 13.25 1.23 4.48
CA PRO A 328 13.36 -0.22 4.57
C PRO A 328 12.66 -0.77 5.85
N ILE A 329 11.83 -1.83 5.68
CA ILE A 329 10.96 -2.57 6.64
C ILE A 329 9.87 -1.75 7.36
N SER A 330 10.04 -0.45 7.60
CA SER A 330 9.11 0.36 8.40
C SER A 330 7.67 0.37 7.85
N TRP A 331 7.50 0.17 6.54
CA TRP A 331 6.20 0.11 5.87
C TRP A 331 5.42 -1.17 6.16
N SER A 332 6.11 -2.26 6.51
CA SER A 332 5.53 -3.60 6.69
C SER A 332 5.10 -3.92 8.13
N LYS A 333 5.60 -3.22 9.15
CA LYS A 333 5.35 -3.53 10.58
C LYS A 333 3.92 -3.26 11.06
N LEU A 334 3.06 -2.70 10.21
CA LEU A 334 1.70 -2.35 10.57
C LEU A 334 0.77 -2.64 9.40
N PRO A 335 0.46 -3.92 9.11
CA PRO A 335 -0.46 -4.26 8.02
C PRO A 335 -1.80 -3.51 8.13
N LYS A 336 -2.25 -3.22 9.36
CA LYS A 336 -3.50 -2.47 9.64
C LYS A 336 -3.37 -0.94 9.54
N GLN A 337 -2.17 -0.41 9.30
CA GLN A 337 -1.89 1.03 9.20
C GLN A 337 -0.99 1.37 8.00
N ARG A 338 -0.73 0.39 7.13
CA ARG A 338 0.00 0.59 5.89
C ARG A 338 -0.83 1.57 5.04
N PRO A 339 -0.28 2.71 4.63
CA PRO A 339 -1.02 3.66 3.82
C PRO A 339 -0.98 3.17 2.38
N ASP A 340 -1.72 2.10 2.07
CA ASP A 340 -1.73 1.51 0.73
C ASP A 340 -2.24 2.49 -0.32
N TRP A 341 -3.12 3.42 0.06
CA TRP A 341 -3.52 4.55 -0.77
C TRP A 341 -2.38 5.54 -1.12
N VAL A 342 -1.24 5.46 -0.41
CA VAL A 342 0.01 6.13 -0.80
C VAL A 342 0.85 5.15 -1.60
N ILE A 343 1.11 3.96 -1.06
CA ILE A 343 2.08 3.01 -1.61
C ILE A 343 1.63 2.45 -2.97
N GLU A 344 0.45 1.83 -3.01
CA GLU A 344 -0.11 1.21 -4.21
C GLU A 344 -0.62 2.27 -5.20
N ALA A 345 -1.30 3.31 -4.71
CA ALA A 345 -1.80 4.38 -5.58
C ALA A 345 -0.69 5.13 -6.33
N THR A 346 0.44 5.40 -5.67
CA THR A 346 1.56 6.11 -6.31
C THR A 346 2.40 5.19 -7.18
N ALA A 347 2.42 3.88 -6.92
CA ALA A 347 2.97 2.90 -7.85
C ALA A 347 2.06 2.78 -9.10
N GLU A 348 0.75 2.74 -8.92
CA GLU A 348 -0.23 2.68 -10.02
C GLU A 348 -0.16 3.94 -10.90
N LEU A 349 0.08 5.12 -10.31
CA LEU A 349 0.36 6.38 -11.04
C LEU A 349 1.47 6.20 -12.07
N THR A 350 2.45 5.35 -11.78
CA THR A 350 3.67 5.18 -12.58
C THR A 350 3.53 4.11 -13.67
N GLU A 351 2.44 3.35 -13.71
CA GLU A 351 2.22 2.27 -14.68
C GLU A 351 2.19 2.75 -16.15
N SER A 352 1.85 4.01 -16.39
CA SER A 352 1.77 4.57 -17.74
C SER A 352 3.14 4.93 -18.31
N THR A 353 3.35 4.59 -19.59
CA THR A 353 4.61 4.79 -20.33
C THR A 353 4.83 6.23 -20.78
N ASN A 354 3.86 7.11 -20.59
CA ASN A 354 4.02 8.53 -20.93
C ASN A 354 4.51 9.26 -19.69
N SER A 355 5.77 9.67 -19.70
CA SER A 355 6.45 10.48 -18.67
C SER A 355 5.79 11.84 -18.36
N ASN A 356 4.75 12.20 -19.10
CA ASN A 356 3.84 13.27 -18.68
C ASN A 356 2.74 12.63 -17.83
N ALA A 357 2.54 13.15 -16.61
CA ALA A 357 1.41 12.84 -15.71
C ALA A 357 0.00 12.99 -16.37
N SER A 358 -0.06 13.39 -17.64
CA SER A 358 -1.27 13.59 -18.43
C SER A 358 -2.00 12.32 -18.88
N ASN A 359 -1.41 11.12 -18.76
CA ASN A 359 -2.03 9.88 -19.24
C ASN A 359 -1.93 8.74 -18.21
N VAL A 360 -2.35 8.94 -16.96
CA VAL A 360 -2.52 7.84 -15.99
C VAL A 360 -3.76 7.04 -16.39
N GLU A 361 -3.64 6.31 -17.50
CA GLU A 361 -4.64 5.38 -17.99
C GLU A 361 -4.14 3.97 -17.79
N ARG A 362 -4.74 3.28 -16.83
CA ARG A 362 -5.30 1.98 -17.19
C ARG A 362 -6.63 2.31 -17.85
N ALA A 363 -6.78 2.05 -19.15
CA ALA A 363 -7.98 2.38 -19.94
C ALA A 363 -9.31 1.79 -19.40
N ASN A 364 -9.30 1.10 -18.25
CA ASN A 364 -10.42 0.43 -17.62
C ASN A 364 -10.54 0.67 -16.10
N THR A 365 -9.73 1.52 -15.47
CA THR A 365 -9.94 1.89 -14.06
C THR A 365 -10.91 3.07 -13.98
N SER A 366 -12.14 2.80 -13.55
CA SER A 366 -13.09 3.85 -13.19
C SER A 366 -12.50 4.76 -12.12
N LEU A 367 -12.86 6.05 -12.15
CA LEU A 367 -12.55 7.00 -11.08
C LEU A 367 -12.91 6.41 -9.71
N ARG A 368 -12.16 6.80 -8.68
CA ARG A 368 -12.58 6.54 -7.31
C ARG A 368 -13.91 7.26 -7.07
N ALA A 369 -14.85 6.56 -6.47
CA ALA A 369 -16.06 7.21 -5.99
C ALA A 369 -15.71 8.09 -4.78
N ILE A 370 -16.17 9.35 -4.79
CA ILE A 370 -15.82 10.31 -3.73
C ILE A 370 -16.33 9.88 -2.34
N ASP A 371 -17.35 9.02 -2.29
CA ASP A 371 -17.93 8.47 -1.06
C ASP A 371 -17.12 7.29 -0.49
N THR A 372 -16.01 6.94 -1.15
CA THR A 372 -15.05 5.96 -0.65
C THR A 372 -13.83 6.69 -0.04
N PRO A 373 -13.58 6.56 1.27
CA PRO A 373 -12.49 7.25 1.95
C PRO A 373 -11.15 7.05 1.24
N LEU A 374 -10.31 8.06 1.01
CA LEU A 374 -8.99 7.85 0.38
C LEU A 374 -8.17 6.75 1.07
N THR A 375 -8.30 6.62 2.39
CA THR A 375 -7.60 5.62 3.21
C THR A 375 -8.25 4.24 3.23
N GLU A 376 -9.37 4.03 2.53
CA GLU A 376 -10.05 2.74 2.46
C GLU A 376 -9.16 1.75 1.72
N VAL A 377 -8.78 0.69 2.44
CA VAL A 377 -8.09 -0.49 1.91
C VAL A 377 -9.10 -1.61 2.00
N SER A 378 -9.45 -2.23 0.88
CA SER A 378 -10.43 -3.32 0.90
C SER A 378 -9.85 -4.57 0.28
N GLY A 379 -10.01 -5.72 0.95
CA GLY A 379 -9.71 -7.03 0.35
C GLY A 379 -10.71 -7.48 -0.72
N LYS A 380 -11.33 -6.54 -1.44
CA LYS A 380 -12.33 -6.77 -2.49
C LYS A 380 -11.70 -6.64 -3.88
N PRO A 381 -12.32 -7.23 -4.92
CA PRO A 381 -11.78 -7.28 -6.28
C PRO A 381 -11.62 -5.92 -6.98
N ASP A 382 -12.16 -4.82 -6.42
CA ASP A 382 -12.07 -3.48 -7.00
C ASP A 382 -10.83 -2.69 -6.54
N TYR A 383 -10.05 -3.23 -5.60
CA TYR A 383 -8.79 -2.71 -5.07
C TYR A 383 -8.76 -1.17 -4.92
N PRO A 384 -9.57 -0.61 -4.00
CA PRO A 384 -9.75 0.82 -3.87
C PRO A 384 -8.43 1.54 -3.58
N GLU A 385 -7.48 0.94 -2.89
CA GLU A 385 -6.17 1.53 -2.62
C GLU A 385 -5.41 1.98 -3.89
N TYR A 386 -5.55 1.28 -5.02
CA TYR A 386 -4.94 1.66 -6.30
C TYR A 386 -5.67 2.86 -6.91
N ARG A 387 -7.01 2.86 -6.84
CA ARG A 387 -7.84 3.92 -7.41
C ARG A 387 -7.58 5.30 -6.80
N ALA A 388 -6.98 5.39 -5.62
CA ALA A 388 -6.52 6.66 -5.05
C ALA A 388 -5.41 7.35 -5.89
N GLN A 389 -4.93 6.71 -6.98
CA GLN A 389 -4.04 7.32 -7.97
C GLN A 389 -4.62 8.64 -8.52
N ASP A 390 -5.95 8.76 -8.64
CA ASP A 390 -6.62 9.95 -9.13
C ASP A 390 -6.36 11.18 -8.26
N PHE A 391 -6.42 11.02 -6.94
CA PHE A 391 -6.04 12.07 -6.00
C PHE A 391 -4.60 12.54 -6.23
N TRP A 392 -3.66 11.62 -6.47
CA TRP A 392 -2.26 11.98 -6.74
C TRP A 392 -2.09 12.69 -8.10
N VAL A 393 -2.80 12.24 -9.14
CA VAL A 393 -2.86 12.94 -10.44
C VAL A 393 -3.38 14.36 -10.27
N HIS A 394 -4.47 14.53 -9.51
CA HIS A 394 -5.04 15.83 -9.19
C HIS A 394 -4.04 16.71 -8.48
N LEU A 395 -3.39 16.20 -7.43
CA LEU A 395 -2.44 16.95 -6.62
C LEU A 395 -1.22 17.44 -7.43
N ILE A 396 -0.68 16.58 -8.29
CA ILE A 396 0.44 16.93 -9.19
C ILE A 396 0.01 18.00 -10.19
N SER A 397 -1.18 17.83 -10.79
CA SER A 397 -1.70 18.73 -11.82
C SER A 397 -2.09 20.10 -11.25
N SER A 398 -2.78 20.14 -10.11
CA SER A 398 -3.24 21.37 -9.45
C SER A 398 -2.07 22.28 -9.05
N ARG A 399 -0.93 21.66 -8.74
CA ARG A 399 0.30 22.34 -8.36
C ARG A 399 1.23 22.64 -9.53
N SER A 400 0.87 22.21 -10.74
CA SER A 400 1.74 22.29 -11.93
C SER A 400 3.14 21.73 -11.65
N SER A 401 3.20 20.62 -10.92
CA SER A 401 4.42 19.98 -10.43
C SER A 401 4.76 18.72 -11.22
N THR A 402 5.96 18.17 -11.02
CA THR A 402 6.29 16.82 -11.48
C THR A 402 5.88 15.76 -10.45
N PRO A 403 5.80 14.46 -10.83
CA PRO A 403 5.61 13.39 -9.86
C PRO A 403 6.68 13.40 -8.76
N ALA A 404 7.94 13.66 -9.09
CA ALA A 404 9.02 13.67 -8.10
C ALA A 404 8.88 14.80 -7.07
N ASP A 405 8.52 16.01 -7.51
CA ASP A 405 8.30 17.17 -6.63
C ASP A 405 7.23 16.90 -5.55
N ILE A 406 6.27 16.02 -5.85
CA ILE A 406 5.17 15.65 -4.94
C ILE A 406 5.45 14.34 -4.19
N LEU A 407 6.08 13.35 -4.80
CA LEU A 407 6.20 12.02 -4.20
C LEU A 407 7.48 11.85 -3.37
N GLU A 408 8.59 12.43 -3.79
CA GLU A 408 9.86 12.30 -3.05
C GLU A 408 9.75 12.86 -1.62
N PRO A 409 9.20 14.07 -1.37
CA PRO A 409 9.06 14.58 -0.01
C PRO A 409 8.19 13.70 0.89
N VAL A 410 7.16 13.06 0.32
CA VAL A 410 6.31 12.10 1.03
C VAL A 410 7.15 10.90 1.48
N PHE A 411 7.92 10.30 0.57
CA PHE A 411 8.73 9.13 0.89
C PHE A 411 9.87 9.46 1.86
N ASP A 412 10.53 10.61 1.70
CA ASP A 412 11.58 11.07 2.61
C ASP A 412 11.06 11.36 4.02
N GLN A 413 9.92 12.06 4.17
CA GLN A 413 9.35 12.29 5.50
C GLN A 413 8.89 10.98 6.16
N GLN A 414 8.59 9.95 5.37
CA GLN A 414 8.20 8.63 5.81
C GLN A 414 9.38 7.72 6.20
N SER A 415 10.60 8.03 5.77
CA SER A 415 11.83 7.25 6.03
C SER A 415 12.37 7.29 7.46
N ASN A 416 12.04 8.31 8.25
CA ASN A 416 12.61 8.47 9.59
C ASN A 416 12.06 7.41 10.57
N GLY A 417 12.90 6.43 10.94
CA GLY A 417 12.58 5.09 11.48
C GLY A 417 11.79 4.93 12.78
N THR A 418 11.30 5.99 13.42
CA THR A 418 10.36 5.91 14.57
C THR A 418 8.90 6.11 14.17
N ASN A 419 8.65 6.37 12.89
CA ASN A 419 7.58 7.28 12.50
C ASN A 419 6.79 6.71 11.32
N LYS A 420 5.66 6.08 11.64
CA LYS A 420 4.75 5.40 10.71
C LYS A 420 4.38 6.31 9.53
N PRO A 421 4.34 5.81 8.29
CA PRO A 421 3.73 6.56 7.19
C PRO A 421 2.22 6.67 7.51
N THR A 422 1.72 7.89 7.61
CA THR A 422 0.33 8.17 8.02
C THR A 422 -0.23 9.29 7.16
N ALA A 423 -1.54 9.31 6.96
CA ALA A 423 -2.20 10.43 6.31
C ALA A 423 -1.89 11.76 7.01
N LYS A 424 -1.63 11.75 8.33
CA LYS A 424 -1.20 12.94 9.09
C LYS A 424 0.07 13.59 8.53
N LYS A 425 1.07 12.80 8.13
CA LYS A 425 2.30 13.33 7.54
C LYS A 425 2.05 13.95 6.16
N VAL A 426 1.20 13.31 5.35
CA VAL A 426 0.78 13.87 4.06
C VAL A 426 0.06 15.20 4.27
N ASP A 427 -0.81 15.30 5.29
CA ASP A 427 -1.46 16.57 5.68
C ASP A 427 -0.47 17.63 6.14
N GLU A 428 0.56 17.25 6.91
CA GLU A 428 1.63 18.16 7.32
C GLU A 428 2.43 18.71 6.12
N LEU A 429 2.57 17.95 5.02
CA LEU A 429 3.26 18.39 3.81
C LEU A 429 2.40 19.26 2.90
N TYR A 430 1.17 18.85 2.62
CA TYR A 430 0.38 19.44 1.54
C TYR A 430 -0.87 20.19 1.96
N SER A 431 -1.29 20.12 3.24
CA SER A 431 -2.65 20.49 3.67
C SER A 431 -3.68 19.61 3.00
N LEU A 432 -3.75 18.36 3.44
CA LEU A 432 -4.62 17.34 2.84
C LEU A 432 -6.08 17.78 2.87
N ALA A 433 -6.46 18.62 3.83
CA ALA A 433 -7.80 19.18 3.90
C ALA A 433 -8.20 19.94 2.63
N ASP A 434 -7.35 20.87 2.19
CA ASP A 434 -7.66 21.74 1.05
C ASP A 434 -7.53 20.98 -0.27
N ASP A 435 -6.48 20.16 -0.41
CA ASP A 435 -6.27 19.35 -1.61
C ASP A 435 -7.37 18.28 -1.80
N HIS A 436 -7.81 17.64 -0.72
CA HIS A 436 -8.91 16.67 -0.78
C HIS A 436 -10.23 17.35 -1.15
N TRP A 437 -10.52 18.52 -0.59
CA TRP A 437 -11.71 19.28 -0.97
C TRP A 437 -11.69 19.64 -2.46
N ASP A 438 -10.54 20.11 -2.94
CA ASP A 438 -10.38 20.49 -4.33
C ASP A 438 -10.55 19.30 -5.27
N TRP A 439 -9.95 18.16 -4.93
CA TRP A 439 -10.14 16.90 -5.66
C TRP A 439 -11.60 16.43 -5.67
N VAL A 440 -12.29 16.43 -4.53
CA VAL A 440 -13.71 16.03 -4.45
C VAL A 440 -14.59 16.93 -5.33
N ARG A 441 -14.36 18.25 -5.31
CA ARG A 441 -15.08 19.18 -6.21
C ARG A 441 -14.79 18.90 -7.68
N ASN A 442 -13.52 18.67 -8.01
CA ASN A 442 -13.07 18.39 -9.36
C ASN A 442 -13.72 17.12 -9.93
N GLN A 443 -13.71 16.03 -9.15
CA GLN A 443 -14.35 14.78 -9.55
C GLN A 443 -15.86 14.85 -9.61
N ALA A 444 -16.49 15.57 -8.68
CA ALA A 444 -17.94 15.57 -8.57
C ALA A 444 -18.63 16.50 -9.56
N PHE A 445 -18.07 17.69 -9.81
CA PHE A 445 -18.78 18.78 -10.50
C PHE A 445 -17.91 19.61 -11.44
N THR A 446 -16.73 20.07 -10.98
CA THR A 446 -16.08 21.20 -11.65
C THR A 446 -15.26 20.77 -12.85
N ALA A 447 -14.61 19.60 -12.78
CA ALA A 447 -13.74 19.07 -13.84
C ALA A 447 -12.76 20.13 -14.39
N GLU A 448 -12.20 20.96 -13.51
CA GLU A 448 -11.20 21.99 -13.84
C GLU A 448 -9.87 21.38 -14.26
N ILE A 449 -9.53 20.27 -13.60
CA ILE A 449 -8.33 19.47 -13.84
C ILE A 449 -8.77 18.19 -14.53
N THR A 450 -8.67 18.21 -15.85
CA THR A 450 -8.94 17.06 -16.72
C THR A 450 -7.67 16.45 -17.29
N SER A 451 -6.54 17.17 -17.24
CA SER A 451 -5.24 16.59 -17.60
C SER A 451 -4.93 15.40 -16.68
N GLY A 452 -4.60 14.26 -17.26
CA GLY A 452 -4.43 13.02 -16.49
C GLY A 452 -5.67 12.13 -16.44
N TYR A 453 -6.85 12.64 -16.84
CA TYR A 453 -8.12 11.92 -16.83
C TYR A 453 -8.66 11.72 -18.25
N SER A 454 -8.91 10.48 -18.65
CA SER A 454 -9.25 10.13 -20.03
C SER A 454 -10.74 10.16 -20.34
N GLY A 455 -11.31 11.36 -20.52
CA GLY A 455 -12.74 11.50 -20.82
C GLY A 455 -13.66 10.90 -19.75
N ALA A 456 -13.09 10.60 -18.57
CA ALA A 456 -13.77 10.02 -17.43
C ALA A 456 -14.55 11.08 -16.65
N LEU A 457 -14.08 12.32 -16.68
CA LEU A 457 -14.77 13.47 -16.09
C LEU A 457 -15.74 14.08 -17.09
N ASN A 458 -17.00 14.24 -16.67
CA ASN A 458 -18.03 14.93 -17.43
C ASN A 458 -17.72 16.43 -17.58
N SER A 459 -18.39 17.09 -18.53
CA SER A 459 -18.23 18.52 -18.82
C SER A 459 -18.40 19.40 -17.58
N GLU A 460 -17.71 20.55 -17.55
CA GLU A 460 -17.79 21.56 -16.50
C GLU A 460 -19.23 21.76 -15.99
N CYS A 461 -19.42 21.65 -14.67
CA CYS A 461 -20.67 21.90 -13.95
C CYS A 461 -21.81 20.88 -14.14
N VAL A 462 -21.48 19.63 -14.47
CA VAL A 462 -22.43 18.52 -14.45
C VAL A 462 -21.95 17.48 -13.44
N ILE A 463 -22.90 16.89 -12.71
CA ILE A 463 -22.56 15.82 -11.77
C ILE A 463 -21.98 14.62 -12.50
N ASP A 464 -20.83 14.14 -12.04
CA ASP A 464 -20.25 12.93 -12.57
C ASP A 464 -20.82 11.66 -11.94
N SER A 465 -21.77 11.02 -12.63
CA SER A 465 -22.38 9.79 -12.14
C SER A 465 -21.42 8.60 -12.08
N SER A 466 -20.21 8.69 -12.66
CA SER A 466 -19.19 7.65 -12.54
C SER A 466 -18.41 7.71 -11.22
N ALA A 467 -18.29 8.90 -10.62
CA ALA A 467 -17.60 9.13 -9.35
C ALA A 467 -18.55 9.43 -8.18
N VAL A 468 -19.83 9.73 -8.47
CA VAL A 468 -20.79 10.20 -7.48
C VAL A 468 -22.13 9.46 -7.56
N SER A 469 -22.63 9.02 -6.41
CA SER A 469 -24.01 8.53 -6.24
C SER A 469 -24.77 9.42 -5.25
N PRO A 470 -25.60 10.37 -5.72
CA PRO A 470 -26.30 11.29 -4.82
C PRO A 470 -27.34 10.63 -3.92
N THR A 471 -27.41 11.08 -2.67
CA THR A 471 -28.55 10.79 -1.78
C THR A 471 -29.66 11.80 -2.03
N THR A 472 -30.88 11.34 -2.31
CA THR A 472 -32.01 12.24 -2.56
C THR A 472 -32.62 12.79 -1.27
N VAL A 473 -32.80 14.10 -1.20
CA VAL A 473 -33.53 14.81 -0.14
C VAL A 473 -34.73 15.52 -0.75
N SER A 474 -35.91 14.89 -0.71
CA SER A 474 -37.13 15.50 -1.25
C SER A 474 -37.72 16.54 -0.30
N TYR A 475 -38.12 17.68 -0.84
CA TYR A 475 -38.79 18.77 -0.13
C TYR A 475 -40.02 19.25 -0.91
N ASP A 476 -41.20 19.11 -0.31
CA ASP A 476 -42.46 19.59 -0.88
C ASP A 476 -42.84 20.92 -0.22
N ALA A 477 -42.52 22.02 -0.90
CA ALA A 477 -42.90 23.36 -0.43
C ALA A 477 -44.43 23.59 -0.54
N GLY A 478 -45.11 22.92 -1.46
CA GLY A 478 -46.56 23.01 -1.63
C GLY A 478 -47.34 22.48 -0.42
N ALA A 479 -46.77 21.51 0.30
CA ALA A 479 -47.33 21.00 1.55
C ALA A 479 -47.23 22.01 2.72
N ARG A 480 -46.54 23.15 2.54
CA ARG A 480 -46.32 24.19 3.58
C ARG A 480 -45.77 23.63 4.89
N THR A 481 -44.90 22.64 4.78
CA THR A 481 -44.24 22.03 5.95
C THR A 481 -43.24 23.00 6.55
N SER A 482 -42.98 22.86 7.87
CA SER A 482 -41.86 23.49 8.56
C SER A 482 -40.54 23.29 7.81
N PRO A 483 -39.49 24.10 8.09
CA PRO A 483 -38.15 23.85 7.59
C PRO A 483 -37.78 22.38 7.76
N LYS A 484 -37.28 21.76 6.69
CA LYS A 484 -36.78 20.39 6.71
C LYS A 484 -35.30 20.43 7.06
N GLN A 485 -34.89 19.57 7.98
CA GLN A 485 -33.50 19.37 8.32
C GLN A 485 -33.12 17.92 7.99
N GLU A 486 -31.99 17.75 7.31
CA GLU A 486 -31.38 16.45 7.00
C GLU A 486 -29.93 16.47 7.50
N THR A 487 -29.44 15.33 7.98
CA THR A 487 -28.03 15.18 8.37
C THR A 487 -27.35 14.15 7.49
N ILE A 488 -26.21 14.53 6.92
CA ILE A 488 -25.31 13.63 6.19
C ILE A 488 -24.08 13.45 7.05
N SER A 489 -23.71 12.21 7.32
CA SER A 489 -22.47 11.88 8.01
C SER A 489 -21.46 11.34 7.00
N ALA A 490 -20.23 11.83 7.06
CA ALA A 490 -19.16 11.46 6.15
C ALA A 490 -17.94 10.97 6.93
N SER A 491 -17.36 9.86 6.51
CA SER A 491 -16.11 9.36 7.07
C SER A 491 -14.93 10.25 6.69
N LYS A 492 -13.80 10.16 7.42
CA LYS A 492 -12.57 10.89 7.09
C LYS A 492 -12.15 10.75 5.61
N LEU A 493 -11.63 11.83 5.03
CA LEU A 493 -11.14 11.88 3.65
C LEU A 493 -12.15 11.29 2.65
N THR A 494 -13.41 11.69 2.79
CA THR A 494 -14.55 11.25 1.98
C THR A 494 -15.41 12.45 1.59
N GLY A 495 -16.05 12.40 0.43
CA GLY A 495 -17.05 13.35 -0.05
C GLY A 495 -18.43 12.71 -0.26
N HIS A 496 -19.50 13.49 -0.13
CA HIS A 496 -20.85 13.05 -0.46
C HIS A 496 -21.61 14.14 -1.19
N VAL A 497 -22.59 13.72 -2.00
CA VAL A 497 -23.52 14.62 -2.66
C VAL A 497 -24.94 14.30 -2.23
N ALA A 498 -25.68 15.33 -1.81
CA ALA A 498 -27.13 15.28 -1.63
C ALA A 498 -27.83 15.95 -2.80
N ALA A 499 -28.78 15.28 -3.44
CA ALA A 499 -29.69 15.88 -4.41
C ALA A 499 -30.96 16.37 -3.69
N VAL A 500 -31.03 17.67 -3.42
CA VAL A 500 -32.21 18.31 -2.84
C VAL A 500 -33.24 18.57 -3.94
N GLU A 501 -34.28 17.75 -3.98
CA GLU A 501 -35.36 17.84 -4.96
C GLU A 501 -36.52 18.66 -4.37
N VAL A 502 -36.75 19.83 -4.93
CA VAL A 502 -37.78 20.77 -4.49
C VAL A 502 -38.97 20.69 -5.43
N GLN A 503 -40.12 20.32 -4.87
CA GLN A 503 -41.42 20.36 -5.53
C GLN A 503 -42.22 21.55 -4.96
N THR A 504 -42.86 22.32 -5.84
CA THR A 504 -43.76 23.40 -5.43
C THR A 504 -45.13 23.27 -6.07
N GLY A 505 -46.16 23.32 -5.23
CA GLY A 505 -47.55 23.54 -5.64
C GLY A 505 -48.01 24.99 -5.47
N ALA A 506 -47.10 25.90 -5.07
CA ALA A 506 -47.39 27.31 -4.84
C ALA A 506 -46.92 28.18 -6.01
N ASP A 507 -47.66 29.27 -6.28
CA ASP A 507 -47.40 30.19 -7.40
C ASP A 507 -45.97 30.75 -7.39
N ARG A 508 -45.45 31.07 -6.19
CA ARG A 508 -44.11 31.66 -6.01
C ARG A 508 -43.62 31.57 -4.56
N ILE A 509 -42.47 30.93 -4.36
CA ILE A 509 -41.77 30.85 -3.08
C ILE A 509 -40.37 31.46 -3.17
N ASP A 510 -39.91 32.06 -2.08
CA ASP A 510 -38.48 32.31 -1.83
C ASP A 510 -37.92 31.10 -1.08
N LEU A 511 -37.18 30.24 -1.78
CA LEU A 511 -36.52 29.06 -1.22
C LEU A 511 -35.16 29.46 -0.62
N GLU A 512 -34.83 28.91 0.54
CA GLU A 512 -33.50 28.96 1.13
C GLU A 512 -33.03 27.53 1.44
N ILE A 513 -31.86 27.17 0.90
CA ILE A 513 -31.14 25.94 1.25
C ILE A 513 -29.85 26.38 1.93
N LYS A 514 -29.66 25.94 3.16
CA LYS A 514 -28.45 26.15 3.94
C LYS A 514 -27.82 24.80 4.25
N ALA A 515 -26.52 24.68 4.05
CA ALA A 515 -25.79 23.50 4.46
C ALA A 515 -24.59 23.93 5.31
N SER A 516 -24.30 23.21 6.39
CA SER A 516 -23.24 23.58 7.33
C SER A 516 -22.71 22.39 8.13
N THR A 517 -21.48 22.53 8.62
CA THR A 517 -20.86 21.62 9.58
C THR A 517 -20.22 22.41 10.72
N SER A 518 -20.16 21.81 11.91
CA SER A 518 -19.40 22.34 13.05
C SER A 518 -17.93 21.94 13.01
N ASP A 519 -17.57 20.99 12.14
CA ASP A 519 -16.24 20.40 12.14
C ASP A 519 -15.24 21.31 11.43
N SER A 520 -14.14 21.59 12.12
CA SER A 520 -13.03 22.33 11.53
C SER A 520 -12.45 21.53 10.37
N LYS A 521 -12.10 22.19 9.25
CA LYS A 521 -11.57 21.52 8.06
C LYS A 521 -12.53 20.44 7.53
N SER A 522 -13.79 20.83 7.37
CA SER A 522 -14.80 20.11 6.61
C SER A 522 -15.55 21.15 5.80
N TYR A 523 -15.91 20.80 4.58
CA TYR A 523 -16.32 21.78 3.58
C TYR A 523 -17.67 21.44 2.97
N VAL A 524 -18.38 22.50 2.59
CA VAL A 524 -19.73 22.43 2.04
C VAL A 524 -19.84 23.40 0.87
N GLN A 525 -20.50 22.96 -0.20
CA GLN A 525 -20.87 23.82 -1.32
C GLN A 525 -22.21 23.38 -1.93
N ILE A 526 -23.06 24.35 -2.27
CA ILE A 526 -24.36 24.12 -2.90
C ILE A 526 -24.30 24.54 -4.37
N TYR A 527 -24.65 23.61 -5.26
CA TYR A 527 -24.72 23.82 -6.70
C TYR A 527 -26.16 23.78 -7.17
N PRO A 528 -26.71 24.84 -7.80
CA PRO A 528 -27.98 24.73 -8.48
C PRO A 528 -27.83 23.80 -9.69
N TYR A 529 -28.80 22.92 -9.94
CA TYR A 529 -28.78 22.11 -11.15
C TYR A 529 -28.89 23.01 -12.38
N THR A 530 -27.87 22.99 -13.23
CA THR A 530 -27.92 23.68 -14.53
C THR A 530 -27.55 22.69 -15.64
N LYS A 531 -28.40 22.57 -16.66
CA LYS A 531 -28.17 21.66 -17.81
C LYS A 531 -27.16 22.22 -18.84
N SER A 532 -26.60 23.40 -18.62
CA SER A 532 -25.73 24.06 -19.60
C SER A 532 -24.26 23.98 -19.22
N SER A 533 -23.43 23.48 -20.15
CA SER A 533 -21.97 23.41 -20.09
C SER A 533 -21.23 24.77 -19.99
N ASN A 534 -21.96 25.88 -19.82
CA ASN A 534 -21.40 27.24 -19.83
C ASN A 534 -21.57 27.96 -18.48
N THR A 535 -22.10 27.26 -17.47
CA THR A 535 -22.25 27.83 -16.13
C THR A 535 -20.88 27.85 -15.47
N ASN A 536 -20.48 28.99 -14.92
CA ASN A 536 -19.18 29.13 -14.25
C ASN A 536 -19.39 28.78 -12.76
N CYS A 537 -19.12 27.54 -12.34
CA CYS A 537 -19.23 27.08 -10.93
C CYS A 537 -17.99 27.42 -10.06
N TRP A 538 -17.04 28.18 -10.61
CA TRP A 538 -15.70 28.37 -10.07
C TRP A 538 -15.64 29.39 -8.93
N ASN A 539 -16.79 29.96 -8.55
CA ASN A 539 -16.87 31.00 -7.54
C ASN A 539 -17.47 30.43 -6.27
N ASN A 540 -16.63 29.84 -5.41
CA ASN A 540 -16.74 29.96 -3.95
C ASN A 540 -15.48 29.42 -3.26
N ALA A 541 -15.04 30.14 -2.22
CA ALA A 541 -13.99 29.68 -1.32
C ALA A 541 -14.49 28.47 -0.50
N ALA A 542 -13.54 27.64 -0.02
CA ALA A 542 -13.85 26.53 0.86
C ALA A 542 -14.50 27.05 2.16
N ASN A 543 -15.76 26.69 2.41
CA ASN A 543 -16.53 27.18 3.54
C ASN A 543 -17.06 26.01 4.38
N SER A 544 -17.15 26.20 5.70
CA SER A 544 -17.86 25.27 6.60
C SER A 544 -19.38 25.42 6.53
N SER A 545 -19.88 26.40 5.78
CA SER A 545 -21.29 26.59 5.49
C SER A 545 -21.49 27.27 4.14
N ASP A 546 -22.55 26.89 3.44
CA ASP A 546 -22.99 27.56 2.22
C ASP A 546 -24.51 27.77 2.25
N THR A 547 -25.00 28.78 1.54
CA THR A 547 -26.42 29.13 1.49
C THR A 547 -26.80 29.61 0.11
N VAL A 548 -27.80 28.97 -0.48
CA VAL A 548 -28.41 29.37 -1.74
C VAL A 548 -29.83 29.84 -1.45
N THR A 549 -30.15 31.02 -1.96
CA THR A 549 -31.52 31.52 -2.04
C THR A 549 -31.94 31.53 -3.51
N ASP A 550 -33.12 31.02 -3.79
CA ASP A 550 -33.65 30.98 -5.15
C ASP A 550 -35.16 31.21 -5.13
N MET A 551 -35.65 31.76 -6.23
CA MET A 551 -37.07 31.93 -6.46
C MET A 551 -37.58 30.74 -7.27
N VAL A 552 -38.53 30.01 -6.69
CA VAL A 552 -39.16 28.86 -7.35
C VAL A 552 -40.59 29.25 -7.72
N VAL A 553 -40.95 29.03 -8.99
CA VAL A 553 -42.26 29.37 -9.55
C VAL A 553 -43.09 28.11 -9.74
N GLU A 554 -44.41 28.28 -9.85
CA GLU A 554 -45.38 27.20 -9.99
C GLU A 554 -44.96 26.14 -11.04
N ASN A 555 -45.15 24.86 -10.71
CA ASN A 555 -44.87 23.71 -11.60
C ASN A 555 -43.40 23.59 -12.06
N SER A 556 -42.45 24.10 -11.27
CA SER A 556 -41.02 23.83 -11.50
C SER A 556 -40.49 22.81 -10.50
N ASP A 557 -40.03 21.67 -11.02
CA ASP A 557 -39.17 20.76 -10.28
C ASP A 557 -37.74 21.30 -10.38
N LYS A 558 -37.15 21.65 -9.24
CA LYS A 558 -35.75 22.08 -9.16
C LYS A 558 -34.95 21.10 -8.32
N THR A 559 -33.73 20.82 -8.76
CA THR A 559 -32.76 20.05 -8.01
C THR A 559 -31.58 20.95 -7.65
N TYR A 560 -31.12 20.86 -6.41
CA TYR A 560 -29.87 21.46 -5.95
C TYR A 560 -28.99 20.35 -5.45
N TYR A 561 -27.69 20.43 -5.71
CA TYR A 561 -26.73 19.47 -5.21
C TYR A 561 -25.94 20.09 -4.07
N VAL A 562 -25.96 19.43 -2.91
CA VAL A 562 -25.13 19.81 -1.77
C VAL A 562 -23.95 18.87 -1.74
N LEU A 563 -22.77 19.37 -2.08
CA LEU A 563 -21.51 18.66 -1.92
C LEU A 563 -20.97 18.91 -0.51
N VAL A 564 -20.60 17.85 0.18
CA VAL A 564 -19.94 17.90 1.48
C VAL A 564 -18.67 17.06 1.45
N ALA A 565 -17.64 17.47 2.18
CA ALA A 565 -16.42 16.68 2.33
C ALA A 565 -15.88 16.75 3.75
N ALA A 566 -15.67 15.57 4.35
CA ALA A 566 -14.95 15.42 5.60
C ALA A 566 -13.47 15.23 5.29
N THR A 567 -12.64 16.21 5.63
CA THR A 567 -11.24 16.23 5.19
C THR A 567 -10.25 16.02 6.34
N MET A 568 -10.76 15.78 7.55
CA MET A 568 -9.93 15.52 8.72
C MET A 568 -9.49 14.06 8.78
N ILE A 569 -8.21 13.83 9.09
CA ILE A 569 -7.64 12.48 9.31
C ILE A 569 -7.92 11.94 10.72
N SER A 570 -8.13 12.84 11.68
CA SER A 570 -8.20 12.53 13.11
C SER A 570 -9.61 12.27 13.65
N SER A 571 -10.65 12.68 12.94
CA SER A 571 -12.04 12.33 13.28
C SER A 571 -12.43 11.01 12.61
N SER A 572 -13.31 10.24 13.25
CA SER A 572 -13.90 9.07 12.62
C SER A 572 -14.95 9.46 11.59
N GLU A 573 -15.65 10.57 11.81
CA GLU A 573 -16.81 11.00 11.04
C GLU A 573 -17.04 12.51 11.24
N SER A 574 -17.66 13.15 10.26
CA SER A 574 -18.12 14.54 10.32
C SER A 574 -19.57 14.65 9.89
N ASP A 575 -20.35 15.41 10.65
CA ASP A 575 -21.78 15.62 10.40
C ASP A 575 -22.02 16.94 9.68
N PHE A 576 -22.89 16.88 8.68
CA PHE A 576 -23.32 18.01 7.87
C PHE A 576 -24.82 18.14 7.95
N THR A 577 -25.29 19.32 8.36
CA THR A 577 -26.70 19.65 8.42
C THR A 577 -27.11 20.39 7.15
N ILE A 578 -28.16 19.90 6.48
CA ILE A 578 -28.86 20.57 5.38
C ILE A 578 -30.21 21.04 5.92
N GLU A 579 -30.43 22.35 5.91
CA GLU A 579 -31.69 23.00 6.26
C GLU A 579 -32.34 23.57 4.99
N ILE A 580 -33.59 23.20 4.75
CA ILE A 580 -34.37 23.63 3.59
C ILE A 580 -35.61 24.34 4.12
N SER A 581 -35.76 25.62 3.78
CA SER A 581 -36.90 26.43 4.18
C SER A 581 -37.44 27.24 3.00
N HIS A 582 -38.68 27.72 3.10
CA HIS A 582 -39.25 28.62 2.11
C HIS A 582 -40.14 29.67 2.75
N GLU A 583 -40.37 30.76 2.03
CA GLU A 583 -41.36 31.78 2.37
C GLU A 583 -42.33 32.02 1.21
N ASP A 584 -43.64 31.95 1.49
CA ASP A 584 -44.71 32.21 0.52
C ASP A 584 -44.82 33.72 0.25
N ARG A 585 -44.45 34.17 -0.96
CA ARG A 585 -44.54 35.60 -1.33
C ARG A 585 -45.96 36.14 -1.41
N LEU A 586 -46.96 35.27 -1.55
CA LEU A 586 -48.37 35.67 -1.59
C LEU A 586 -48.97 35.92 -0.20
N THR A 587 -48.27 35.51 0.86
CA THR A 587 -48.70 35.72 2.26
C THR A 587 -47.98 36.87 2.96
N LYS A 588 -47.02 37.49 2.28
CA LYS A 588 -46.37 38.75 2.64
C LYS A 588 -47.11 39.92 2.00
#